data_AF-A0A7V6PB50-F1
#
_entry.id   AF-A0A7V6PB50-F1
#
_cell.length_a   1.000
_cell.length_b   1.000
_cell.length_c   1.000
_cell.angle_alpha   90.00
_cell.angle_beta   90.00
_cell.angle_gamma   90.00
#
_symmetry.space_group_name_H-M   'P 1'
#
loop_
_entity.id
_entity.type
_entity.pdbx_description
1 polymer ?
#
loop_
_entity_poly.entity_id
_entity_poly.type
_entity_poly.pdbx_seq_one_letter_code
_entity_poly.pdbx_strand_id
1 'polypeptide(L)' 'DQGQIAMKLMGFDKGVTMMGGLPFPLCTPAHGTAYDIAGKGIADVGATREAILLAARMAKRAKALSSAA' A
#
# COMPACT_ATOMS: atom_id res chain seq x y z
N ASP A 1 15.97 7.50 1.62
CA ASP A 1 15.61 8.93 1.50
C ASP A 1 15.57 9.47 0.08
N GLN A 2 16.59 9.24 -0.76
CA GLN A 2 16.65 9.81 -2.11
C GLN A 2 15.40 9.59 -2.97
N GLY A 3 14.81 8.38 -2.97
CA GLY A 3 13.55 8.11 -3.67
C GLY A 3 12.28 8.37 -2.84
N GLN A 4 12.31 8.04 -1.54
CA GLN A 4 11.12 8.16 -0.69
C GLN A 4 10.70 9.60 -0.43
N ILE A 5 11.63 10.55 -0.35
CA ILE A 5 11.30 11.97 -0.17
C ILE A 5 10.52 12.48 -1.39
N ALA A 6 11.04 12.25 -2.59
CA ALA A 6 10.36 12.65 -3.83
C ALA A 6 8.97 12.01 -3.94
N MET A 7 8.83 10.73 -3.57
CA MET A 7 7.53 10.07 -3.61
C MET A 7 6.53 10.70 -2.64
N LYS A 8 6.96 10.96 -1.40
CA LYS A 8 6.11 11.60 -0.37
C LYS A 8 5.60 12.99 -0.80
N LEU A 9 6.41 13.75 -1.54
CA LEU A 9 6.00 15.06 -2.06
C LEU A 9 4.90 14.96 -3.14
N MET A 10 4.83 13.87 -3.90
CA MET A 10 3.83 13.71 -4.96
C MET A 10 2.49 13.15 -4.46
N GLY A 11 2.41 12.59 -3.25
CA GLY A 11 1.17 12.01 -2.74
C GLY A 11 1.35 11.18 -1.47
N PHE A 12 1.58 11.87 -0.35
CA PHE A 12 1.79 11.22 0.95
C PHE A 12 0.60 10.38 1.41
N ASP A 13 -0.61 10.91 1.22
CA ASP A 13 -1.91 10.35 1.60
C ASP A 13 -2.32 9.11 0.79
N LYS A 14 -1.62 8.82 -0.32
CA LYS A 14 -1.90 7.69 -1.22
C LYS A 14 -0.72 6.74 -1.39
N GLY A 15 0.39 7.00 -0.71
CA GLY A 15 1.61 6.20 -0.83
C GLY A 15 1.40 4.76 -0.36
N VAL A 16 1.83 3.80 -1.20
CA VAL A 16 1.83 2.37 -0.86
C VAL A 16 3.25 1.84 -1.04
N THR A 17 3.72 1.07 -0.05
CA THR A 17 4.95 0.27 -0.18
C THR A 17 4.56 -1.15 -0.56
N MET A 18 5.15 -1.69 -1.63
CA MET A 18 4.95 -3.06 -2.07
C MET A 18 6.26 -3.84 -2.00
N MET A 19 6.22 -5.08 -1.51
CA MET A 19 7.40 -5.94 -1.39
C MET A 19 7.55 -6.78 -2.66
N GLY A 20 8.64 -6.54 -3.39
CA GLY A 20 8.99 -7.31 -4.59
C GLY A 20 9.70 -8.63 -4.25
N GLY A 21 9.55 -9.62 -5.12
CA GLY A 21 10.25 -10.91 -5.02
C GLY A 21 9.57 -11.97 -4.13
N LEU A 22 8.47 -11.64 -3.47
CA LEU A 22 7.68 -12.61 -2.70
C LEU A 22 6.73 -13.42 -3.61
N PRO A 23 6.40 -14.68 -3.24
CA PRO A 23 5.47 -15.52 -4.01
C PRO A 23 4.00 -15.11 -3.82
N PHE A 24 3.72 -14.10 -3.00
CA PHE A 24 2.38 -13.56 -2.77
C PHE A 24 2.42 -12.03 -2.64
N PRO A 25 1.32 -11.33 -2.94
CA PRO A 25 1.24 -9.88 -2.78
C PRO A 25 1.36 -9.46 -1.31
N LEU A 26 2.26 -8.52 -1.04
CA LEU A 26 2.40 -7.89 0.28
C LEU A 26 2.54 -6.37 0.08
N CYS A 27 1.63 -5.61 0.67
CA CYS A 27 1.53 -4.15 0.55
C CYS A 27 1.28 -3.52 1.92
N THR A 28 1.82 -2.31 2.16
CA THR A 28 1.61 -1.54 3.38
C THR A 28 1.33 -0.06 3.04
N PRO A 29 0.53 0.65 3.85
CA PRO A 29 0.39 2.10 3.72
C PRO A 29 1.72 2.82 4.01
N ALA A 30 1.89 4.04 3.48
CA ALA A 30 3.09 4.85 3.69
C ALA A 30 3.10 5.65 5.01
N HIS A 31 2.00 5.68 5.77
CA HIS A 31 1.92 6.38 7.04
C HIS A 31 2.42 5.52 8.22
N GLY A 32 2.74 6.17 9.34
CA GLY A 32 3.08 5.52 10.60
C GLY A 32 1.84 5.13 11.42
N THR A 33 2.04 4.99 12.73
CA THR A 33 1.00 4.54 13.68
C THR A 33 0.01 5.63 14.10
N ALA A 34 0.41 6.90 14.03
CA ALA A 34 -0.43 8.06 14.39
C ALA A 34 -1.13 7.91 15.76
N TYR A 35 -0.36 7.57 16.81
CA TYR A 35 -0.89 7.30 18.16
C TYR A 35 -1.67 8.48 18.76
N ASP A 36 -1.31 9.71 18.39
CA ASP A 36 -1.94 10.95 18.83
C ASP A 36 -3.39 11.09 18.34
N ILE A 37 -3.79 10.38 17.28
CA ILE A 37 -5.16 10.41 16.73
C ILE A 37 -5.93 9.09 16.90
N ALA A 38 -5.34 8.09 17.56
CA ALA A 38 -5.99 6.81 17.79
C ALA A 38 -7.32 6.99 18.57
N GLY A 39 -8.39 6.36 18.09
CA GLY A 39 -9.72 6.43 18.70
C GLY A 39 -10.48 7.75 18.48
N LYS A 40 -9.90 8.75 17.81
CA LYS A 40 -10.54 10.06 17.57
C LYS A 40 -11.44 10.09 16.33
N GLY A 41 -11.41 9.06 15.49
CA GLY A 41 -12.22 8.99 14.27
C GLY A 41 -11.80 9.94 13.14
N ILE A 42 -10.60 10.52 13.22
CA ILE A 42 -10.08 11.51 12.26
C ILE A 42 -8.95 10.98 11.37
N ALA A 43 -8.69 9.67 11.39
CA ALA A 43 -7.65 9.07 10.55
C ALA A 43 -8.07 9.09 9.07
N ASP A 44 -7.17 9.54 8.20
CA ASP A 44 -7.33 9.39 6.76
C ASP A 44 -7.00 7.94 6.35
N VAL A 45 -7.94 7.28 5.70
CA VAL A 45 -7.85 5.88 5.27
C VAL A 45 -7.31 5.73 3.84
N GLY A 46 -6.98 6.82 3.14
CA GLY A 46 -6.55 6.83 1.74
C GLY A 46 -5.45 5.82 1.42
N ALA A 47 -4.27 5.95 2.04
CA ALA A 47 -3.13 5.07 1.79
C ALA A 47 -3.40 3.61 2.15
N THR A 48 -4.13 3.37 3.25
CA THR A 48 -4.52 2.01 3.66
C THR A 48 -5.46 1.38 2.64
N ARG A 49 -6.45 2.14 2.16
CA ARG A 49 -7.37 1.70 1.10
C ARG A 49 -6.61 1.37 -0.19
N GLU A 50 -5.69 2.23 -0.61
CA GLU A 50 -4.88 1.98 -1.81
C GLU A 50 -3.98 0.76 -1.66
N ALA A 51 -3.41 0.50 -0.48
CA ALA A 51 -2.61 -0.70 -0.22
C ALA A 51 -3.43 -1.98 -0.39
N ILE A 52 -4.64 -2.01 0.16
CA ILE A 52 -5.57 -3.14 0.02
C ILE A 52 -5.96 -3.34 -1.44
N LEU A 53 -6.33 -2.27 -2.15
CA LEU A 53 -6.73 -2.34 -3.55
C LEU A 53 -5.58 -2.81 -4.45
N LEU A 54 -4.35 -2.35 -4.20
CA LEU A 54 -3.17 -2.81 -4.93
C LEU A 54 -2.91 -4.30 -4.70
N ALA A 55 -2.94 -4.76 -3.45
CA ALA A 55 -2.78 -6.18 -3.12
C ALA A 55 -3.84 -7.04 -3.81
N ALA A 56 -5.11 -6.62 -3.82
CA ALA A 56 -6.19 -7.32 -4.50
C ALA A 56 -5.98 -7.40 -6.02
N ARG A 57 -5.51 -6.31 -6.66
CA ARG A 57 -5.17 -6.30 -8.09
C ARG A 57 -4.02 -7.27 -8.41
N MET A 58 -2.98 -7.28 -7.58
CA MET A 58 -1.84 -8.20 -7.72
C MET A 58 -2.28 -9.66 -7.58
N ALA A 59 -3.12 -9.98 -6.58
CA ALA A 59 -3.63 -11.32 -6.35
C ALA A 59 -4.47 -11.84 -7.54
N LYS A 60 -5.36 -10.99 -8.07
CA LYS A 60 -6.16 -11.32 -9.26
C LYS A 60 -5.28 -11.61 -10.47
N ARG A 61 -4.22 -10.81 -10.66
CA ARG A 61 -3.26 -11.00 -11.76
C ARG A 61 -2.46 -12.29 -11.60
N ALA A 62 -1.96 -12.59 -10.40
CA ALA A 62 -1.23 -13.82 -10.11
C ALA A 62 -2.07 -15.07 -10.40
N LYS A 63 -3.34 -15.08 -9.98
CA LYS A 63 -4.27 -16.18 -10.28
C LYS A 63 -4.49 -16.38 -11.79
N ALA A 64 -4.60 -15.28 -12.55
CA ALA A 64 -4.78 -15.35 -14.00
C ALA A 64 -3.54 -15.95 -14.71
N LEU A 65 -2.33 -15.57 -14.27
CA LEU A 65 -1.08 -16.13 -14.77
C LEU A 65 -0.95 -17.61 -14.45
N SER A 66 -1.30 -18.05 -13.23
CA SER A 66 -1.24 -19.47 -12.86
C SER A 66 -2.28 -20.33 -13.59
N SER A 67 -3.41 -19.77 -14.02
CA SER A 67 -4.43 -20.51 -14.79
C SER A 67 -4.15 -20.56 -16.29
N ALA A 68 -3.22 -19.74 -16.79
CA ALA A 68 -2.85 -19.67 -18.21
C ALA A 68 -1.59 -20.50 -18.53
N ALA A 69 -0.89 -20.98 -17.51
CA ALA A 69 0.24 -21.91 -17.59
C ALA A 69 -0.25 -23.35 -17.40
#